data_AF-A0A9E2UUE3-F1
#
_entry.id   AF-A0A9E2UUE3-F1
#
_cell.length_a   1.000
_cell.length_b   1.000
_cell.length_c   1.000
_cell.angle_alpha   90.00
_cell.angle_beta   90.00
_cell.angle_gamma   90.00
#
_symmetry.space_group_name_H-M   'P 1'
#
loop_
_entity.id
_entity.type
_entity.pdbx_description
1 polymer ?
#
loop_
_entity_poly.entity_id
_entity_poly.type
_entity_poly.pdbx_seq_one_letter_code
_entity_poly.pdbx_strand_id
1 'polypeptide(L)'
;MNKPCSTPFTVIDGGKSELERKKYLLFNQPWTLSCEEFEQLCLQFDVPRAEAFDLQLMCIRHKAKTNFEAAAVLALFEGGCNASEILAKGRRSSFRLASGAAPLLSSAIHSKRTGD
;
A
#
# COMPACT_ATOMS: atom_id res chain seq x y z
N MET A 1 -32.92 31.46 -33.98
CA MET A 1 -33.27 30.09 -33.53
C MET A 1 -32.39 29.75 -32.33
N ASN A 2 -32.89 29.91 -31.12
CA ASN A 2 -32.17 29.57 -29.89
C ASN A 2 -32.61 28.16 -29.48
N LYS A 3 -31.73 27.17 -29.64
CA LYS A 3 -31.97 25.83 -29.11
C LYS A 3 -31.71 25.87 -27.60
N PRO A 4 -32.68 25.55 -26.74
CA PRO A 4 -32.37 25.28 -25.34
C PRO A 4 -31.58 23.96 -25.28
N CYS A 5 -30.30 24.05 -24.94
CA CYS A 5 -29.53 22.89 -24.51
C CYS A 5 -30.05 22.52 -23.12
N SER A 6 -31.11 21.70 -23.05
CA SER A 6 -31.50 21.07 -21.79
C SER A 6 -30.48 19.98 -21.51
N THR A 7 -29.38 20.32 -20.85
CA THR A 7 -28.60 19.30 -20.14
C THR A 7 -29.53 18.68 -19.10
N PRO A 8 -29.84 17.38 -19.17
CA PRO A 8 -30.58 16.75 -18.10
C PRO A 8 -29.75 16.89 -16.84
N PHE A 9 -30.32 17.50 -15.80
CA PHE A 9 -29.78 17.41 -14.45
C PHE A 9 -29.66 15.91 -14.15
N THR A 10 -28.43 15.40 -14.20
CA THR A 10 -28.15 14.03 -13.80
C THR A 10 -28.25 14.04 -12.30
N VAL A 11 -29.41 13.66 -11.78
CA VAL A 11 -29.60 13.40 -10.36
C VAL A 11 -28.63 12.27 -10.02
N ILE A 12 -27.49 12.60 -9.42
CA ILE A 12 -26.59 11.61 -8.85
C ILE A 12 -27.39 10.97 -7.72
N ASP A 13 -27.79 9.71 -7.90
CA ASP A 13 -28.53 8.88 -6.95
C ASP A 13 -27.66 8.49 -5.73
N GLY A 14 -26.80 9.41 -5.29
CA GLY A 14 -25.64 9.21 -4.40
C GLY A 14 -25.95 9.29 -2.90
N GLY A 15 -27.22 9.23 -2.51
CA GLY A 15 -27.58 9.35 -1.09
C GLY A 15 -27.38 8.03 -0.34
N LYS A 16 -28.16 7.02 -0.72
CA LYS A 16 -28.31 5.80 0.09
C LYS A 16 -27.40 4.66 -0.37
N SER A 17 -27.38 4.37 -1.66
CA SER A 17 -26.60 3.27 -2.23
C SER A 17 -25.10 3.48 -2.07
N GLU A 18 -24.63 4.73 -2.23
CA GLU A 18 -23.22 5.07 -2.01
C GLU A 18 -22.83 4.95 -0.53
N LEU A 19 -23.70 5.39 0.37
CA LEU A 19 -23.47 5.29 1.81
C LEU A 19 -23.43 3.84 2.29
N GLU A 20 -24.34 2.99 1.82
CA GLU A 20 -24.32 1.54 2.10
C GLU A 20 -23.05 0.89 1.55
N ARG A 21 -22.60 1.28 0.35
CA ARG A 21 -21.33 0.81 -0.21
C ARG A 21 -20.15 1.21 0.68
N LYS A 22 -20.09 2.47 1.15
CA LYS A 22 -19.03 2.97 2.03
C LYS A 22 -19.06 2.26 3.39
N LYS A 23 -20.25 2.02 3.94
CA LYS A 23 -20.44 1.21 5.15
C LYS A 23 -19.90 -0.21 4.96
N TYR A 24 -20.25 -0.85 3.84
CA TYR A 24 -19.75 -2.17 3.49
C TYR A 24 -18.22 -2.18 3.43
N LEU A 25 -17.60 -1.20 2.76
CA LEU A 25 -16.15 -1.08 2.68
C LEU A 25 -15.50 -0.89 4.06
N LEU A 26 -16.07 -0.05 4.92
CA LEU A 26 -15.54 0.20 6.26
C LEU A 26 -15.45 -1.09 7.08
N PHE A 27 -16.48 -1.92 7.08
CA PHE A 27 -16.52 -3.12 7.93
C PHE A 27 -15.89 -4.36 7.30
N ASN A 28 -15.76 -4.42 5.97
CA ASN A 28 -15.26 -5.62 5.28
C ASN A 28 -13.86 -5.43 4.66
N GLN A 29 -13.56 -4.22 4.20
CA GLN A 29 -12.32 -3.91 3.47
C GLN A 29 -11.76 -2.52 3.86
N PRO A 30 -11.56 -2.22 5.15
CA PRO A 30 -11.18 -0.87 5.60
C PRO A 30 -9.84 -0.40 5.02
N TRP A 31 -8.95 -1.32 4.62
CA TRP A 31 -7.67 -1.00 3.97
C TRP A 31 -7.79 -0.40 2.57
N THR A 32 -8.99 -0.40 1.98
CA THR A 32 -9.25 0.23 0.68
C THR A 32 -9.54 1.73 0.81
N LEU A 33 -9.81 2.20 2.03
CA LEU A 33 -10.11 3.58 2.34
C LEU A 33 -8.81 4.34 2.61
N SER A 34 -8.78 5.63 2.25
CA SER A 34 -7.74 6.53 2.74
C SER A 34 -7.90 6.75 4.25
N CYS A 35 -6.84 7.23 4.92
CA CYS A 35 -6.90 7.51 6.36
C CYS A 35 -7.99 8.54 6.70
N GLU A 36 -8.11 9.61 5.91
CA GLU A 36 -9.13 10.65 6.10
C GLU A 36 -10.54 10.10 5.89
N GLU A 37 -10.77 9.32 4.82
CA GLU A 37 -12.07 8.69 4.58
C GLU A 37 -12.44 7.70 5.69
N PHE A 38 -11.48 6.93 6.18
CA PHE A 38 -11.71 5.99 7.27
C PHE A 38 -12.16 6.70 8.56
N GLU A 39 -11.44 7.77 8.96
CA GLU A 39 -11.77 8.55 10.15
C GLU A 39 -13.15 9.21 10.01
N GLN A 40 -13.44 9.81 8.86
CA GLN A 40 -14.73 10.42 8.57
C GLN A 40 -15.87 9.39 8.61
N LEU A 41 -15.68 8.19 8.05
CA LEU A 41 -16.70 7.15 8.07
C LEU A 41 -16.92 6.56 9.46
N CYS A 42 -15.87 6.43 10.28
CA CYS A 42 -16.01 6.03 11.67
C CYS A 42 -16.86 7.03 12.45
N LEU A 43 -16.62 8.33 12.27
CA LEU A 43 -17.43 9.38 12.87
C LEU A 43 -18.87 9.38 12.33
N GLN A 44 -19.04 9.22 11.02
CA GLN A 44 -20.34 9.27 10.37
C GLN A 44 -21.27 8.11 10.79
N PHE A 45 -20.71 6.94 11.09
CA PHE A 45 -21.46 5.77 11.53
C PHE A 45 -21.42 5.56 13.05
N ASP A 46 -20.97 6.56 13.81
CA ASP A 46 -20.83 6.52 15.28
C ASP A 46 -20.10 5.25 15.78
N VAL A 47 -19.05 4.85 15.06
CA VAL A 47 -18.30 3.63 15.38
C VAL A 47 -17.62 3.81 16.74
N PRO A 48 -17.88 2.92 17.72
CA PRO A 48 -17.24 2.99 19.03
C PRO A 48 -15.72 2.94 18.90
N ARG A 49 -15.01 3.65 19.79
CA ARG A 49 -13.54 3.70 19.77
C ARG A 49 -12.88 2.31 19.76
N ALA A 50 -13.44 1.35 20.48
CA ALA A 50 -12.95 -0.03 20.50
C ALA A 50 -13.08 -0.70 19.13
N GLU A 51 -14.23 -0.57 18.47
CA GLU A 51 -14.45 -1.12 17.13
C GLU A 51 -13.59 -0.41 16.07
N ALA A 52 -13.46 0.91 16.16
CA ALA A 52 -12.59 1.67 15.27
C ALA A 52 -11.12 1.21 15.41
N PHE A 53 -10.68 0.88 16.62
CA PHE A 53 -9.36 0.28 16.87
C PHE A 53 -9.22 -1.09 16.19
N ASP A 54 -10.22 -1.96 16.29
CA ASP A 54 -10.19 -3.27 15.63
C ASP A 54 -10.13 -3.14 14.10
N LEU A 55 -10.91 -2.20 13.52
CA LEU A 55 -10.87 -1.89 12.10
C LEU A 55 -9.50 -1.33 11.66
N GLN A 56 -8.90 -0.46 12.47
CA GLN A 56 -7.54 0.05 12.24
C GLN A 56 -6.51 -1.09 12.28
N LEU A 57 -6.66 -2.03 13.21
CA LEU A 57 -5.79 -3.21 13.30
C LEU A 57 -5.93 -4.10 12.05
N MET A 58 -7.12 -4.23 11.48
CA MET A 58 -7.31 -4.91 10.17
C MET A 58 -6.53 -4.21 9.05
N CYS A 59 -6.54 -2.88 8.99
CA CYS A 59 -5.74 -2.11 8.03
C CYS A 59 -4.25 -2.38 8.19
N ILE A 60 -3.75 -2.36 9.43
CA ILE A 60 -2.33 -2.62 9.75
C ILE A 60 -1.95 -4.05 9.35
N ARG A 61 -2.78 -5.05 9.70
CA ARG A 61 -2.58 -6.44 9.30
C ARG A 61 -2.51 -6.62 7.79
N HIS A 62 -3.38 -5.94 7.05
CA HIS A 62 -3.33 -5.99 5.59
C HIS A 62 -2.02 -5.41 5.05
N LYS A 63 -1.61 -4.23 5.55
CA LYS A 63 -0.38 -3.54 5.11
C LYS A 63 0.91 -4.27 5.52
N ALA A 64 0.89 -4.98 6.65
CA ALA A 64 2.02 -5.76 7.15
C ALA A 64 2.49 -6.86 6.18
N LYS A 65 1.62 -7.32 5.27
CA LYS A 65 1.97 -8.33 4.26
C LYS A 65 3.05 -7.86 3.28
N THR A 66 3.16 -6.56 3.04
CA THR A 66 4.08 -5.99 2.04
C THR A 66 4.99 -4.92 2.60
N ASN A 67 4.76 -4.45 3.83
CA ASN A 67 5.51 -3.36 4.44
C ASN A 67 6.07 -3.78 5.82
N PHE A 68 7.39 -3.70 5.96
CA PHE A 68 8.10 -4.08 7.19
C PHE A 68 7.81 -3.16 8.38
N GLU A 69 7.57 -1.86 8.15
CA GLU A 69 7.20 -0.94 9.22
C GLU A 69 5.81 -1.28 9.76
N ALA A 70 4.85 -1.54 8.87
CA ALA A 70 3.52 -1.99 9.27
C ALA A 70 3.56 -3.35 9.99
N ALA A 71 4.43 -4.27 9.56
CA ALA A 71 4.64 -5.54 10.25
C ALA A 71 5.25 -5.37 11.64
N ALA A 72 6.17 -4.42 11.82
CA ALA A 72 6.75 -4.09 13.12
C ALA A 72 5.70 -3.46 14.06
N VAL A 73 4.87 -2.55 13.55
CA VAL A 73 3.76 -1.96 14.29
C VAL A 73 2.73 -3.04 14.68
N LEU A 74 2.39 -3.95 13.78
CA LEU A 74 1.52 -5.08 14.07
C LEU A 74 2.07 -5.93 15.22
N ALA A 75 3.35 -6.28 15.18
CA ALA A 75 3.99 -7.06 16.23
C ALA A 75 3.85 -6.39 17.60
N LEU A 76 4.00 -5.06 17.68
CA LEU A 76 3.80 -4.33 18.94
C LEU A 76 2.34 -4.44 19.44
N PHE A 77 1.36 -4.30 18.56
CA PHE A 77 -0.05 -4.44 18.92
C PHE A 77 -0.43 -5.86 19.36
N GLU A 78 0.24 -6.87 18.82
CA GLU A 78 0.05 -8.28 19.21
C GLU A 78 0.86 -8.67 20.45
N GLY A 79 1.59 -7.73 21.07
CA GLY A 79 2.41 -7.98 22.26
C GLY A 79 3.74 -8.70 21.97
N GLY A 80 4.15 -8.75 20.71
CA GLY A 80 5.43 -9.30 20.26
C GLY A 80 6.61 -8.38 20.53
N CYS A 81 7.78 -8.97 20.74
CA CYS A 81 9.04 -8.26 21.04
C CYS A 81 10.04 -8.23 19.86
N ASN A 82 9.63 -8.65 18.66
CA ASN A 82 10.48 -8.78 17.48
C ASN A 82 10.40 -7.59 16.49
N ALA A 83 9.77 -6.48 16.87
CA ALA A 83 9.62 -5.30 16.01
C ALA A 83 10.97 -4.78 15.47
N SER A 84 12.00 -4.75 16.33
CA SER A 84 13.36 -4.34 15.95
C SER A 84 13.97 -5.24 14.88
N GLU A 85 13.76 -6.55 14.97
CA GLU A 85 14.24 -7.54 14.03
C GLU A 85 13.53 -7.41 12.67
N ILE A 86 12.20 -7.21 12.68
CA ILE A 86 11.40 -6.97 11.47
C ILE A 86 11.91 -5.72 10.74
N LEU A 87 12.15 -4.63 11.46
CA LEU A 87 12.71 -3.40 10.88
C LEU A 87 14.13 -3.62 10.34
N ALA A 88 14.98 -4.34 11.06
CA ALA A 88 16.33 -4.67 10.59
C ALA A 88 16.29 -5.50 9.30
N LYS A 89 15.35 -6.47 9.20
CA LYS A 89 15.11 -7.24 7.98
C LYS A 89 14.69 -6.34 6.81
N GLY A 90 13.76 -5.40 7.06
CA GLY A 90 13.34 -4.42 6.07
C GLY A 90 14.52 -3.60 5.55
N ARG A 91 15.34 -3.02 6.43
CA ARG A 91 16.53 -2.26 6.05
C ARG A 91 17.49 -3.07 5.19
N ARG A 92 17.78 -4.32 5.56
CA ARG A 92 18.66 -5.22 4.78
C ARG A 92 18.10 -5.51 3.39
N SER A 93 16.78 -5.64 3.25
CA SER A 93 16.15 -5.90 1.95
C SER A 93 16.18 -4.70 0.99
N SER A 94 16.35 -3.48 1.51
CA SER A 94 16.47 -2.24 0.74
C SER A 94 17.84 -2.04 0.10
N PHE A 95 18.88 -2.73 0.59
CA PHE A 95 20.21 -2.66 0.03
C PHE A 95 20.41 -3.76 -1.02
N ARG A 96 20.30 -3.41 -2.30
CA ARG A 96 20.97 -4.18 -3.35
C ARG A 96 22.41 -3.70 -3.41
N LEU A 97 23.35 -4.54 -2.98
CA LEU A 97 24.73 -4.41 -3.43
C LEU A 97 24.71 -4.59 -4.95
N ALA A 98 24.85 -3.50 -5.68
CA ALA A 98 25.26 -3.56 -7.07
C ALA A 98 26.68 -4.15 -7.05
N SER A 99 26.77 -5.48 -7.10
CA SER A 99 28.01 -6.16 -7.40
C SER A 99 28.38 -5.74 -8.82
N GLY A 100 29.16 -4.66 -8.91
CA GLY A 100 29.83 -4.22 -10.12
C GLY A 100 30.89 -5.24 -10.50
N ALA A 101 30.46 -6.43 -10.92
CA ALA A 101 31.24 -7.24 -11.83
C ALA A 101 30.88 -6.74 -13.23
N ALA A 102 31.55 -5.67 -13.66
CA ALA A 102 31.67 -5.42 -15.09
C ALA A 102 32.22 -6.72 -15.71
N PRO A 103 31.66 -7.24 -16.82
CA PRO A 103 32.33 -8.29 -17.55
C PRO A 103 33.68 -7.71 -17.97
N LEU A 104 34.76 -8.24 -17.41
CA LEU A 104 36.11 -7.91 -17.84
C LEU A 104 36.14 -8.16 -19.35
N LEU A 105 36.29 -7.08 -20.11
CA LEU A 105 36.61 -7.11 -21.52
C LEU A 105 37.74 -8.13 -21.70
N SER A 106 37.43 -9.24 -22.36
CA SER A 106 38.43 -10.20 -22.81
C SER A 106 39.23 -9.55 -23.94
N SER A 107 40.15 -8.65 -23.57
CA SER A 107 41.23 -8.21 -24.43
C SER A 107 42.25 -9.35 -24.53
N ALA A 108 42.01 -10.28 -25.43
CA ALA A 108 43.05 -11.19 -25.92
C ALA A 108 43.59 -10.63 -27.24
N ILE A 109 44.49 -9.67 -27.13
CA ILE A 109 45.46 -9.35 -28.18
C ILE A 109 46.64 -10.30 -27.99
N HIS A 110 46.93 -11.13 -28.99
CA HIS A 110 48.26 -11.68 -29.36
C HIS A 110 48.16 -12.05 -30.86
N SER A 111 48.53 -11.18 -31.79
CA SER A 111 49.87 -10.84 -32.29
C SER A 111 50.59 -11.97 -33.06
N LYS A 112 50.54 -11.84 -34.41
CA LYS A 112 51.55 -12.13 -35.45
C LYS A 112 52.35 -13.45 -35.43
N ARG A 113 52.30 -14.21 -36.54
CA ARG A 113 53.42 -14.36 -37.53
C ARG A 113 53.10 -15.34 -38.69
N THR A 114 53.44 -14.91 -39.92
CA THR A 114 54.03 -15.65 -41.09
C THR A 114 53.44 -17.02 -41.46
N GLY A 115 52.99 -17.30 -42.69
CA GLY A 115 53.62 -17.05 -43.98
C GLY A 115 53.97 -18.43 -44.59
N ASP A 116 53.25 -18.83 -45.63
CA ASP A 116 53.65 -19.66 -46.78
C ASP A 116 52.47 -19.72 -47.77
#